data_AF-A0A3P7MUF1-F1
#
_entry.id   AF-A0A3P7MUF1-F1
#
_cell.length_a   1.000
_cell.length_b   1.000
_cell.length_c   1.000
_cell.angle_alpha   90.00
_cell.angle_beta   90.00
_cell.angle_gamma   90.00
#
_symmetry.space_group_name_H-M   'P 1'
#
loop_
_entity.id
_entity.type
_entity.pdbx_description
1 polymer ?
#
loop_
_entity_poly.entity_id
_entity_poly.type
_entity_poly.pdbx_seq_one_letter_code
_entity_poly.pdbx_strand_id
1 'polypeptide(L)'
;MDTEKLPVFAATNRVCFLLFESLRSDLKFQLEAYFMKLKSIVTSEQSRISYEQKEMALESIVQLWRIAGLVTELYLNYDCNLYCSNLFEDLTKLLLENAFPVIGLRSINLLSLDGLLTVIDTIDDNCVYRQAGIQQKNTLATLATTFFLHFLKRLAY
;
A
#
# COMPACT_ATOMS: atom_id res chain seq x y z
N MET A 1 35.02 0.31 -1.62
CA MET A 1 34.78 1.34 -2.65
C MET A 1 33.29 1.46 -3.06
N ASP A 2 32.34 0.82 -2.36
CA ASP A 2 30.88 0.97 -2.65
C ASP A 2 30.10 1.80 -1.63
N THR A 3 30.75 2.28 -0.56
CA THR A 3 30.10 2.99 0.55
C THR A 3 29.55 4.36 0.14
N GLU A 4 30.14 5.03 -0.86
CA GLU A 4 29.67 6.33 -1.36
C GLU A 4 28.32 6.25 -2.08
N LYS A 5 27.94 5.07 -2.57
CA LYS A 5 26.65 4.88 -3.28
C LYS A 5 25.47 4.73 -2.33
N LEU A 6 25.71 4.26 -1.10
CA LEU A 6 24.65 4.03 -0.10
C LEU A 6 23.96 5.35 0.30
N PRO A 7 24.67 6.45 0.64
CA PRO A 7 24.04 7.74 0.91
C PRO A 7 23.25 8.29 -0.28
N VAL A 8 23.76 8.14 -1.50
CA VAL A 8 23.06 8.59 -2.71
C VAL A 8 21.78 7.79 -2.92
N PHE A 9 21.82 6.47 -2.71
CA PHE A 9 20.65 5.61 -2.79
C PHE A 9 19.60 5.97 -1.73
N ALA A 10 20.02 6.18 -0.48
CA ALA A 10 19.15 6.62 0.61
C ALA A 10 18.49 7.98 0.30
N ALA A 11 19.28 8.96 -0.15
CA ALA A 11 18.77 10.27 -0.56
C ALA A 11 17.78 10.17 -1.73
N THR A 12 18.07 9.30 -2.71
CA THR A 12 17.18 9.04 -3.85
C THR A 12 15.84 8.47 -3.37
N ASN A 13 15.86 7.44 -2.53
CA ASN A 13 14.63 6.87 -1.96
C ASN A 13 13.84 7.89 -1.14
N ARG A 14 14.53 8.76 -0.39
CA ARG A 14 13.88 9.83 0.37
C ARG A 14 13.17 10.84 -0.54
N VAL A 15 13.80 11.23 -1.65
CA VAL A 15 13.18 12.12 -2.64
C VAL A 15 11.99 11.43 -3.30
N CYS A 16 12.12 10.16 -3.69
CA CYS A 16 11.02 9.37 -4.26
C CYS A 16 9.85 9.26 -3.28
N PHE A 17 10.11 9.00 -2.00
CA PHE A 17 9.07 8.97 -0.96
C PHE A 17 8.26 10.27 -0.94
N LEU A 18 8.94 11.42 -0.82
CA LEU A 18 8.27 12.73 -0.77
C LEU A 18 7.52 13.05 -2.06
N LEU A 19 8.10 12.68 -3.21
CA LEU A 19 7.50 12.87 -4.52
C LEU A 19 6.18 12.10 -4.64
N PHE A 20 6.17 10.82 -4.25
CA PHE A 20 4.98 9.99 -4.37
C PHE A 20 3.97 10.22 -3.25
N GLU A 21 4.41 10.60 -2.05
CA GLU A 21 3.49 11.09 -1.02
C GLU A 21 2.68 12.29 -1.51
N SER A 22 3.30 13.20 -2.27
CA SER A 22 2.67 14.43 -2.73
C SER A 22 1.94 14.30 -4.08
N LEU A 23 2.47 13.52 -5.03
CA LEU A 23 2.08 13.57 -6.46
C LEU A 23 1.73 12.19 -7.06
N ARG A 24 1.56 11.14 -6.24
CA ARG A 24 1.24 9.77 -6.74
C ARG A 24 0.04 9.69 -7.67
N SER A 25 -0.97 10.54 -7.48
CA SER A 25 -2.18 10.54 -8.32
C SER A 25 -1.89 10.93 -9.77
N ASP A 26 -0.87 11.77 -10.00
CA ASP A 26 -0.44 12.24 -11.31
C ASP A 26 0.72 11.42 -11.90
N LEU A 27 1.47 10.71 -11.05
CA LEU A 27 2.71 10.01 -11.41
C LEU A 27 2.58 8.48 -11.36
N LYS A 28 1.44 7.94 -11.83
CA LYS A 28 1.13 6.50 -11.72
C LYS A 28 2.17 5.59 -12.39
N PHE A 29 2.59 5.88 -13.62
CA PHE A 29 3.57 5.05 -14.32
C PHE A 29 4.96 5.13 -13.67
N GLN A 30 5.33 6.30 -13.15
CA GLN A 30 6.60 6.51 -12.48
C GLN A 30 6.64 5.79 -11.13
N LEU A 31 5.51 5.79 -10.41
CA LEU A 31 5.35 5.05 -9.17
C LEU A 31 5.47 3.54 -9.41
N GLU A 32 4.81 3.02 -10.44
CA GLU A 32 4.94 1.62 -10.85
C GLU A 32 6.39 1.26 -11.18
N ALA A 33 7.05 2.05 -12.02
CA ALA A 33 8.45 1.83 -12.39
C ALA A 33 9.37 1.88 -11.17
N TYR A 34 9.09 2.76 -10.20
CA TYR A 34 9.85 2.85 -8.95
C TYR A 34 9.67 1.59 -8.10
N PHE A 35 8.45 1.11 -7.87
CA PHE A 35 8.21 -0.13 -7.14
C PHE A 35 8.83 -1.35 -7.85
N MET A 36 8.72 -1.43 -9.17
CA MET A 36 9.36 -2.48 -9.97
C MET A 36 10.89 -2.44 -9.82
N LYS A 37 11.47 -1.24 -9.76
CA LYS A 37 12.90 -1.06 -9.51
C LYS A 37 13.30 -1.52 -8.11
N LEU A 38 12.54 -1.14 -7.08
CA LEU A 38 12.79 -1.57 -5.70
C LEU A 38 12.69 -3.09 -5.57
N LYS A 39 11.63 -3.71 -6.10
CA LYS A 39 11.45 -5.18 -6.17
C LYS A 39 12.67 -5.84 -6.81
N SER A 40 13.10 -5.34 -7.97
CA SER A 40 14.27 -5.87 -8.69
C SER A 40 15.57 -5.76 -7.88
N ILE A 41 15.73 -4.76 -7.02
CA ILE A 41 16.91 -4.63 -6.14
C ILE A 41 16.84 -5.69 -5.03
N VAL A 42 15.69 -5.82 -4.35
CA VAL A 42 15.48 -6.78 -3.27
C VAL A 42 15.75 -8.21 -3.74
N THR A 43 15.24 -8.60 -4.90
CA THR A 43 15.38 -9.97 -5.45
C THR A 43 16.68 -10.20 -6.22
N SER A 44 17.62 -9.25 -6.23
CA SER A 44 18.80 -9.37 -7.09
C SER A 44 19.86 -10.30 -6.51
N GLU A 45 20.27 -11.31 -7.26
CA GLU A 45 21.40 -12.18 -6.86
C GLU A 45 22.77 -11.66 -7.36
N GLN A 46 22.82 -10.43 -7.85
CA GLN A 46 24.05 -9.84 -8.37
C GLN A 46 24.96 -9.39 -7.21
N SER A 47 26.22 -9.83 -7.22
CA SER A 47 27.21 -9.49 -6.18
C SER A 47 27.49 -8.00 -6.00
N ARG A 48 27.17 -7.18 -7.00
CA ARG A 48 27.28 -5.71 -6.95
C ARG A 48 26.20 -5.02 -6.12
N ILE A 49 25.11 -5.73 -5.80
CA ILE A 49 24.04 -5.21 -4.95
C ILE A 49 24.31 -5.71 -3.53
N SER A 50 24.67 -4.78 -2.66
CA SER A 50 24.95 -5.06 -1.25
C SER A 50 23.68 -5.43 -0.49
N TYR A 51 23.86 -6.10 0.66
CA TYR A 51 22.75 -6.46 1.53
C TYR A 51 22.02 -5.21 2.04
N GLU A 52 22.76 -4.17 2.40
CA GLU A 52 22.27 -2.89 2.89
C GLU A 52 21.40 -2.19 1.83
N GLN A 53 21.72 -2.32 0.54
CA GLN A 53 20.86 -1.81 -0.54
C GLN A 53 19.55 -2.58 -0.67
N LYS A 54 19.57 -3.90 -0.48
CA LYS A 54 18.34 -4.71 -0.46
C LYS A 54 17.45 -4.31 0.71
N GLU A 55 18.05 -4.15 1.88
CA GLU A 55 17.36 -3.72 3.10
C GLU A 55 16.73 -2.33 2.92
N MET A 56 17.49 -1.33 2.45
CA MET A 56 16.96 0.01 2.18
C MET A 56 15.85 0.02 1.11
N ALA A 57 15.96 -0.83 0.08
CA ALA A 57 14.92 -0.93 -0.94
C ALA A 57 13.62 -1.49 -0.36
N LEU A 58 13.72 -2.52 0.49
CA LEU A 58 12.60 -3.12 1.18
C LEU A 58 11.97 -2.17 2.19
N GLU A 59 12.79 -1.46 2.97
CA GLU A 59 12.34 -0.42 3.90
C GLU A 59 11.55 0.67 3.17
N SER A 60 12.00 1.08 1.98
CA SER A 60 11.29 2.07 1.15
C SER A 60 9.92 1.56 0.68
N ILE A 61 9.79 0.28 0.34
CA ILE A 61 8.50 -0.34 0.00
C ILE A 61 7.56 -0.28 1.21
N VAL A 62 8.02 -0.73 2.38
CA VAL A 62 7.23 -0.76 3.61
C VAL A 62 6.84 0.64 4.06
N GLN A 63 7.74 1.62 3.93
CA GLN A 63 7.45 3.01 4.26
C GLN A 63 6.35 3.59 3.37
N LEU A 64 6.37 3.30 2.07
CA LEU A 64 5.29 3.71 1.16
C LEU A 64 3.96 3.04 1.51
N TRP A 65 3.96 1.77 1.88
CA TRP A 65 2.74 1.05 2.29
C TRP A 65 2.01 1.69 3.48
N ARG A 66 2.73 2.41 4.34
CA ARG A 66 2.14 3.16 5.46
C ARG A 66 1.43 4.45 5.03
N ILE A 67 1.58 4.89 3.78
CA ILE A 67 0.83 6.05 3.26
C ILE A 67 -0.64 5.65 3.13
N ALA A 68 -1.51 6.41 3.82
CA ALA A 68 -2.94 6.16 3.83
C ALA A 68 -3.52 6.07 2.41
N GLY A 69 -4.31 5.01 2.18
CA GLY A 69 -4.96 4.73 0.90
C GLY A 69 -4.05 4.18 -0.20
N LEU A 70 -2.72 4.14 -0.02
CA LEU A 70 -1.82 3.65 -1.07
C LEU A 70 -2.07 2.18 -1.42
N VAL A 71 -2.23 1.32 -0.42
CA VAL A 71 -2.51 -0.10 -0.62
C VAL A 71 -3.75 -0.30 -1.52
N THR A 72 -4.84 0.41 -1.23
CA THR A 72 -6.07 0.36 -2.03
C THR A 72 -5.85 0.92 -3.44
N GLU A 73 -5.12 2.04 -3.56
CA GLU A 73 -4.78 2.62 -4.85
C GLU A 73 -3.92 1.69 -5.71
N LEU A 74 -2.97 0.95 -5.11
CA LEU A 74 -2.15 -0.01 -5.83
C LEU A 74 -3.03 -1.10 -6.44
N TYR A 75 -3.89 -1.71 -5.62
CA TYR A 75 -4.83 -2.73 -6.09
C TYR A 75 -5.75 -2.23 -7.20
N LEU A 76 -6.33 -1.03 -7.05
CA LEU A 76 -7.26 -0.47 -8.04
C LEU A 76 -6.58 -0.04 -9.34
N ASN A 77 -5.39 0.55 -9.28
CA ASN A 77 -4.75 1.15 -10.44
C ASN A 77 -3.89 0.16 -11.25
N TYR A 78 -3.38 -0.89 -10.62
CA TYR A 78 -2.44 -1.82 -11.27
C TYR A 78 -3.04 -3.23 -11.39
N ASP A 79 -3.73 -3.77 -10.38
CA ASP A 79 -4.16 -5.18 -10.41
C ASP A 79 -5.56 -5.39 -11.04
N CYS A 80 -6.44 -4.38 -10.99
CA CYS A 80 -7.86 -4.52 -11.39
C CYS A 80 -8.14 -4.41 -12.92
N ASN A 81 -7.13 -4.44 -13.78
CA ASN A 81 -7.30 -4.32 -15.23
C ASN A 81 -6.43 -5.35 -15.97
N LEU A 82 -7.01 -5.99 -16.99
CA LEU A 82 -6.36 -7.01 -17.84
C LEU A 82 -5.04 -6.57 -18.49
N TYR A 83 -4.88 -5.26 -18.73
CA TYR A 83 -3.69 -4.71 -19.37
C TYR A 83 -2.69 -4.08 -18.39
N CYS A 84 -2.99 -4.09 -17.09
CA CYS A 84 -2.14 -3.53 -16.05
C CYS A 84 -1.30 -4.63 -15.38
N SER A 85 -0.27 -4.21 -14.63
CA SER A 85 0.62 -5.13 -13.91
C SER A 85 0.01 -5.55 -12.57
N ASN A 86 0.25 -6.78 -12.11
CA ASN A 86 -0.21 -7.22 -10.78
C ASN A 86 0.73 -6.73 -9.67
N LEU A 87 0.93 -5.41 -9.57
CA LEU A 87 1.92 -4.78 -8.71
C LEU A 87 1.64 -5.02 -7.23
N PHE A 88 0.39 -4.92 -6.79
CA PHE A 88 0.03 -5.16 -5.38
C PHE A 88 0.26 -6.62 -5.01
N GLU A 89 -0.19 -7.57 -5.82
CA GLU A 89 0.07 -9.00 -5.63
C GLU A 89 1.58 -9.29 -5.58
N ASP A 90 2.34 -8.75 -6.54
CA ASP A 90 3.77 -8.95 -6.67
C ASP A 90 4.56 -8.46 -5.46
N LEU A 91 4.23 -7.28 -4.93
CA LEU A 91 4.86 -6.72 -3.74
C LEU A 91 4.46 -7.48 -2.47
N THR A 92 3.19 -7.89 -2.36
CA THR A 92 2.71 -8.70 -1.24
C THR A 92 3.41 -10.05 -1.21
N LYS A 93 3.59 -10.68 -2.36
CA LYS A 93 4.35 -11.93 -2.51
C LYS A 93 5.82 -11.75 -2.14
N LEU A 94 6.44 -10.66 -2.58
CA LEU A 94 7.82 -10.33 -2.20
C LEU A 94 7.99 -10.27 -0.68
N LEU A 95 7.08 -9.57 0.02
CA LEU A 95 7.11 -9.47 1.47
C LEU A 95 6.85 -10.84 2.12
N LEU A 96 5.90 -11.61 1.61
CA LEU A 96 5.63 -12.96 2.12
C LEU A 96 6.86 -13.87 2.04
N GLU A 97 7.52 -13.90 0.89
CA GLU A 97 8.74 -14.71 0.67
C GLU A 97 9.89 -14.28 1.58
N ASN A 98 10.01 -12.98 1.87
CA ASN A 98 11.06 -12.45 2.75
C ASN A 98 10.69 -12.50 4.24
N ALA A 99 9.43 -12.62 4.63
CA ALA A 99 9.03 -12.64 6.05
C ALA A 99 9.46 -13.92 6.78
N PHE A 100 9.57 -15.05 6.06
CA PHE A 100 9.94 -16.34 6.64
C PHE A 100 11.45 -16.60 6.48
N PRO A 101 12.24 -16.59 7.57
CA PRO A 101 13.68 -16.82 7.48
C PRO A 101 13.99 -18.26 7.09
N VAL A 102 14.75 -18.44 6.00
CA VAL A 102 15.28 -19.76 5.60
C VAL A 102 16.58 -20.09 6.35
N ILE A 103 17.43 -19.08 6.60
CA ILE A 103 18.71 -19.24 7.30
C ILE A 103 18.96 -18.03 8.20
N GLY A 104 18.71 -18.22 9.50
CA GLY A 104 18.90 -17.19 10.52
C GLY A 104 17.91 -16.02 10.37
N LEU A 105 17.61 -15.38 11.49
CA LEU A 105 16.75 -14.19 11.47
C LEU A 105 17.56 -12.97 11.03
N ARG A 106 17.03 -12.23 10.05
CA ARG A 106 17.61 -11.00 9.50
C ARG A 106 16.61 -9.86 9.57
N SER A 107 17.09 -8.62 9.46
CA SER A 107 16.23 -7.43 9.50
C SER A 107 15.18 -7.40 8.40
N ILE A 108 15.51 -7.84 7.18
CA ILE A 108 14.56 -7.96 6.07
C ILE A 108 13.34 -8.84 6.40
N ASN A 109 13.49 -9.84 7.29
CA ASN A 109 12.37 -10.70 7.69
C ASN A 109 11.38 -9.92 8.55
N LEU A 110 11.91 -9.14 9.50
CA LEU A 110 11.11 -8.29 10.39
C LEU A 110 10.43 -7.15 9.60
N LEU A 111 11.17 -6.48 8.71
CA LEU A 111 10.63 -5.46 7.80
C LEU A 111 9.50 -6.02 6.93
N SER A 112 9.69 -7.23 6.39
CA SER A 112 8.68 -7.86 5.54
C SER A 112 7.41 -8.21 6.31
N LEU A 113 7.57 -8.75 7.52
CA LEU A 113 6.43 -9.04 8.39
C LEU A 113 5.66 -7.77 8.77
N ASP A 114 6.39 -6.70 9.10
CA ASP A 114 5.82 -5.39 9.41
C ASP A 114 5.06 -4.78 8.22
N GLY A 115 5.59 -4.94 7.00
CA GLY A 115 4.88 -4.61 5.77
C GLY A 115 3.57 -5.39 5.63
N LEU A 116 3.60 -6.71 5.79
CA LEU A 116 2.39 -7.55 5.71
C LEU A 116 1.33 -7.14 6.74
N LEU A 117 1.74 -6.87 7.98
CA LEU A 117 0.84 -6.37 9.03
C LEU A 117 0.22 -5.02 8.64
N THR A 118 1.00 -4.11 8.06
CA THR A 118 0.50 -2.82 7.57
C THR A 118 -0.61 -2.99 6.52
N VAL A 119 -0.48 -3.97 5.61
CA VAL A 119 -1.55 -4.26 4.64
C VAL A 119 -2.78 -4.86 5.29
N ILE A 120 -2.61 -5.76 6.26
CA ILE A 120 -3.73 -6.33 7.02
C ILE A 120 -4.49 -5.22 7.75
N ASP A 121 -3.78 -4.36 8.48
CA ASP A 121 -4.35 -3.22 9.20
C ASP A 121 -5.10 -2.28 8.24
N THR A 122 -4.52 -1.99 7.06
CA THR A 122 -5.17 -1.15 6.05
C THR A 122 -6.46 -1.79 5.50
N ILE A 123 -6.48 -3.11 5.33
CA ILE A 123 -7.68 -3.83 4.90
C ILE A 123 -8.74 -3.80 5.99
N ASP A 124 -8.34 -4.00 7.25
CA ASP A 124 -9.25 -3.96 8.40
C ASP A 124 -9.88 -2.57 8.57
N ASP A 125 -9.07 -1.51 8.52
CA ASP A 125 -9.53 -0.12 8.55
C ASP A 125 -10.58 0.14 7.45
N ASN A 126 -10.29 -0.29 6.21
CA ASN A 126 -11.22 -0.15 5.09
C ASN A 126 -12.54 -0.91 5.32
N CYS A 127 -12.49 -2.09 5.94
CA CYS A 127 -13.68 -2.85 6.33
C CYS A 127 -14.52 -2.08 7.36
N VAL A 128 -13.89 -1.52 8.39
CA VAL A 128 -14.54 -0.72 9.43
C VAL A 128 -15.19 0.53 8.84
N TYR A 129 -14.47 1.30 8.01
CA TYR A 129 -15.00 2.49 7.33
C TYR A 129 -16.22 2.14 6.47
N ARG A 130 -16.17 1.02 5.74
CA ARG A 130 -17.29 0.55 4.92
C ARG A 130 -18.51 0.23 5.78
N GLN A 131 -18.34 -0.44 6.91
CA GLN A 131 -19.44 -0.78 7.83
C GLN A 131 -20.09 0.48 8.41
N ALA A 132 -19.29 1.46 8.84
CA ALA A 132 -19.80 2.75 9.34
C ALA A 132 -20.61 3.51 8.27
N GLY A 133 -20.12 3.55 7.03
CA GLY A 133 -20.85 4.17 5.92
C GLY A 133 -22.19 3.49 5.59
N ILE A 134 -22.26 2.16 5.70
CA ILE A 134 -23.50 1.39 5.53
C ILE A 134 -24.50 1.71 6.65
N GLN A 135 -24.04 1.76 7.90
CA GLN A 135 -24.89 2.12 9.05
C GLN A 135 -25.47 3.54 8.90
N GLN A 136 -24.66 4.50 8.44
CA GLN A 136 -25.12 5.87 8.22
C GLN A 136 -26.19 5.94 7.11
N LYS A 137 -25.99 5.25 5.99
CA LYS A 137 -27.00 5.17 4.91
C LYS A 137 -28.31 4.54 5.37
N ASN A 138 -28.24 3.47 6.15
CA ASN A 138 -29.44 2.81 6.70
C ASN A 138 -30.21 3.76 7.63
N THR A 139 -29.51 4.49 8.49
CA THR A 139 -30.11 5.47 9.41
C THR A 139 -30.82 6.59 8.65
N LEU A 140 -30.18 7.14 7.61
CA LEU A 140 -30.77 8.15 6.72
C LEU A 140 -32.03 7.63 5.99
N ALA A 141 -31.98 6.39 5.50
CA ALA A 141 -33.13 5.76 4.84
C ALA A 141 -34.31 5.57 5.81
N THR A 142 -34.05 5.16 7.05
CA THR A 142 -35.08 5.03 8.10
C THR A 142 -35.69 6.38 8.47
N LEU A 143 -34.88 7.44 8.61
CA LEU A 143 -35.39 8.79 8.87
C LEU A 143 -36.26 9.29 7.70
N ALA A 144 -35.79 9.14 6.46
CA ALA A 144 -36.53 9.56 5.27
C ALA A 144 -37.89 8.86 5.15
N THR A 145 -37.94 7.54 5.37
CA THR A 145 -39.21 6.78 5.37
C THR A 145 -40.13 7.20 6.52
N THR A 146 -39.59 7.45 7.71
CA THR A 146 -40.39 7.91 8.86
C THR A 146 -41.00 9.30 8.62
N PHE A 147 -40.20 10.24 8.09
CA PHE A 147 -40.69 11.57 7.71
C PHE A 147 -41.74 11.51 6.61
N PHE A 148 -41.53 10.69 5.58
CA PHE A 148 -42.47 10.52 4.48
C PHE A 148 -43.82 9.95 4.96
N LEU A 149 -43.81 8.93 5.83
CA LEU A 149 -45.02 8.38 6.45
C LEU A 149 -45.74 9.42 7.32
N HIS A 150 -44.99 10.23 8.06
CA HIS A 150 -45.57 11.29 8.90
C HIS A 150 -46.18 12.43 8.05
N PHE A 151 -45.55 12.79 6.94
CA PHE A 151 -46.05 13.74 5.96
C PHE A 151 -47.35 13.25 5.29
N LEU A 152 -47.38 11.99 4.84
CA LEU A 152 -48.59 11.39 4.28
C LEU A 152 -49.75 11.35 5.28
N LYS A 153 -49.48 11.01 6.54
CA LYS A 153 -50.50 11.08 7.60
C LYS A 153 -51.05 12.49 7.80
N ARG A 154 -50.23 13.53 7.63
CA ARG A 154 -50.66 14.94 7.70
C ARG A 154 -51.47 15.42 6.50
N LEU A 155 -51.37 14.76 5.35
CA LEU A 155 -52.17 15.07 4.16
C LEU A 155 -53.51 14.32 4.13
N ALA A 156 -53.62 13.22 4.88
CA ALA A 156 -54.81 12.37 4.93
C ALA A 156 -55.87 12.83 5.96
N TYR A 157 -55.58 13.89 6.71
CA TYR A 157 -56.48 14.59 7.64
C TYR A 157 -56.45 16.08 7.36
#